data_AF-A0A8B6DD04-F1
#
_entry.id   AF-A0A8B6DD04-F1
#
_cell.length_a   1.000
_cell.length_b   1.000
_cell.length_c   1.000
_cell.angle_alpha   90.00
_cell.angle_beta   90.00
_cell.angle_gamma   90.00
#
_symmetry.space_group_name_H-M   'P 1'
#
loop_
_entity.id
_entity.type
_entity.pdbx_description
1 polymer ?
#
loop_
_entity_poly.entity_id
_entity_poly.type
_entity_poly.pdbx_seq_one_letter_code
_entity_poly.pdbx_strand_id
1 'polypeptide(L)'
;MMMQRMFFFGIFVMRTVPSSIGSGSESLLTCSKFHFEEKVLEKLVRLEHKVEIYEEIVKRWENVFVSKLEKLDKVQKQSETFFKSMQAAQVQEEIRLNKSYIDIIDTFKSQMNNQTIESKFAEENVKIKTLEDKFAEKSVNIRTLESKFAQESVKIKILEEKFEEFGAKTKNLERQVADNNCYRKATARGFLLDPDHTGNPLVKNECLPLGRYLSEKENLLHHIDQLQRDNEEKLHILTTQLISRLSTFEGKISENNRKNETLILANIERKFQELGVNHTLLQQENTLLRYKYAYLESEINRLQNTTAKTSKNVSELHQLKIFEALSMKRDIVAFSAYRSDNQTLTSKEKHFKFDKIWTNIGNAYDPATGIFIASQPGVYHFSAVALSENAATGYIYLLHNITRKPGSWVTGDGFKTGTLNVVLNLQKGDEISVGGSSPYTLYSDTYIFSTFSGYLIS
;
A
#
# COMPACT_ATOMS: atom_id res chain seq x y z
N MET A 1 -36.52 -8.99 35.32
CA MET A 1 -36.87 -9.72 36.56
C MET A 1 -37.68 -8.75 37.42
N MET A 2 -38.79 -9.23 37.97
CA MET A 2 -39.95 -8.50 38.54
C MET A 2 -39.67 -7.29 39.45
N MET A 3 -40.50 -6.25 39.35
CA MET A 3 -41.43 -5.88 40.43
C MET A 3 -42.55 -4.95 39.95
N GLN A 4 -43.79 -5.46 40.01
CA GLN A 4 -45.03 -4.68 39.95
C GLN A 4 -45.19 -3.86 41.24
N ARG A 5 -45.69 -2.63 41.15
CA ARG A 5 -46.48 -2.02 42.23
C ARG A 5 -47.75 -1.36 41.65
N MET A 6 -48.88 -1.96 42.02
CA MET A 6 -50.23 -1.44 41.87
C MET A 6 -50.37 -0.13 42.66
N PHE A 7 -50.94 0.91 42.04
CA PHE A 7 -51.55 2.03 42.75
C PHE A 7 -53.06 1.78 42.85
N PHE A 8 -53.55 1.55 44.08
CA PHE A 8 -54.98 1.56 44.40
C PHE A 8 -55.41 3.01 44.64
N PHE A 9 -56.31 3.53 43.80
CA PHE A 9 -57.03 4.78 44.05
C PHE A 9 -58.28 4.48 44.89
N GLY A 10 -58.22 4.78 46.19
CA GLY A 10 -59.37 4.73 47.08
C GLY A 10 -60.03 6.10 47.20
N ILE A 11 -61.12 6.31 46.48
CA ILE A 11 -62.06 7.42 46.68
C ILE A 11 -62.90 7.05 47.92
N PHE A 12 -62.89 7.87 48.97
CA PHE A 12 -63.85 7.75 50.08
C PHE A 12 -64.60 9.05 50.32
N VAL A 13 -65.90 8.85 50.53
CA VAL A 13 -67.03 9.75 50.39
C VAL A 13 -67.16 10.72 51.58
N MET A 14 -67.40 12.00 51.28
CA MET A 14 -67.89 13.00 52.24
C MET A 14 -69.26 12.61 52.79
N ARG A 15 -69.41 12.58 54.12
CA ARG A 15 -70.70 12.57 54.81
C ARG A 15 -70.84 13.84 55.64
N THR A 16 -71.97 14.51 55.49
CA THR A 16 -72.33 15.81 56.03
C THR A 16 -73.15 15.72 57.33
N VAL A 17 -72.81 16.60 58.31
CA VAL A 17 -73.71 17.40 59.21
C VAL A 17 -74.29 16.68 60.47
N PRO A 18 -74.57 17.34 61.64
CA PRO A 18 -74.69 18.78 61.92
C PRO A 18 -73.92 19.40 63.11
N SER A 19 -73.94 20.73 63.06
CA SER A 19 -73.60 21.80 64.00
C SER A 19 -73.89 21.62 65.50
N SER A 20 -72.92 22.02 66.33
CA SER A 20 -73.18 22.80 67.55
C SER A 20 -72.08 23.84 67.80
N ILE A 21 -72.54 25.02 68.16
CA ILE A 21 -71.90 26.30 68.49
C ILE A 21 -70.63 26.19 69.36
N GLY A 22 -69.57 26.92 68.99
CA GLY A 22 -68.41 27.17 69.85
C GLY A 22 -67.28 27.94 69.17
N SER A 23 -67.19 29.24 69.47
CA SER A 23 -66.02 30.14 69.44
C SER A 23 -64.98 30.04 68.30
N GLY A 24 -64.86 31.13 67.55
CA GLY A 24 -63.85 31.34 66.51
C GLY A 24 -62.40 31.27 67.01
N SER A 25 -61.58 30.53 66.27
CA SER A 25 -60.15 30.77 66.01
C SER A 25 -59.53 29.62 65.17
N GLU A 26 -60.23 28.49 65.04
CA GLU A 26 -59.68 27.29 64.38
C GLU A 26 -59.64 27.32 62.85
N SER A 27 -60.36 28.24 62.19
CA SER A 27 -60.39 28.31 60.71
C SER A 27 -59.16 28.98 60.08
N LEU A 28 -58.39 29.77 60.85
CA LEU A 28 -57.22 30.50 60.35
C LEU A 28 -55.90 29.70 60.49
N LEU A 29 -55.77 28.87 61.53
CA LEU A 29 -54.56 28.04 61.72
C LEU A 29 -54.55 26.78 60.85
N THR A 30 -55.70 26.17 60.60
CA THR A 30 -55.81 25.03 59.67
C THR A 30 -55.46 25.45 58.24
N CYS A 31 -55.90 26.63 57.81
CA CYS A 31 -55.57 27.19 56.49
C CYS A 31 -54.05 27.40 56.30
N SER A 32 -53.33 27.83 57.35
CA SER A 32 -51.87 28.05 57.34
C SER A 32 -51.04 26.76 57.23
N LYS A 33 -51.44 25.70 57.97
CA LYS A 33 -50.73 24.41 57.94
C LYS A 33 -50.94 23.65 56.63
N PHE A 34 -52.17 23.63 56.12
CA PHE A 34 -52.46 23.08 54.80
C PHE A 34 -51.71 23.82 53.70
N HIS A 35 -51.59 25.15 53.78
CA HIS A 35 -50.86 25.95 52.81
C HIS A 35 -49.34 25.68 52.81
N PHE A 36 -48.74 25.36 53.97
CA PHE A 36 -47.33 24.99 54.04
C PHE A 36 -47.07 23.58 53.50
N GLU A 37 -47.89 22.60 53.89
CA GLU A 37 -47.81 21.22 53.37
C GLU A 37 -48.05 21.19 51.84
N GLU A 38 -48.99 21.99 51.34
CA GLU A 38 -49.25 22.20 49.91
C GLU A 38 -48.03 22.78 49.18
N LYS A 39 -47.33 23.78 49.75
CA LYS A 39 -46.09 24.33 49.15
C LYS A 39 -44.91 23.37 49.17
N VAL A 40 -44.81 22.51 50.19
CA VAL A 40 -43.76 21.48 50.27
C VAL A 40 -44.02 20.38 49.23
N LEU A 41 -45.28 19.93 49.11
CA LEU A 41 -45.72 19.00 48.07
C LEU A 41 -45.50 19.59 46.66
N GLU A 42 -45.85 20.85 46.42
CA GLU A 42 -45.55 21.53 45.15
C GLU A 42 -44.05 21.52 44.82
N LYS A 43 -43.18 21.77 45.81
CA LYS A 43 -41.72 21.74 45.61
C LYS A 43 -41.19 20.33 45.35
N LEU A 44 -41.71 19.32 46.05
CA LEU A 44 -41.36 17.92 45.84
C LEU A 44 -41.78 17.46 44.44
N VAL A 45 -43.02 17.74 44.04
CA VAL A 45 -43.53 17.44 42.69
C VAL A 45 -42.69 18.17 41.62
N ARG A 46 -42.29 19.42 41.86
CA ARG A 46 -41.37 20.15 40.96
C ARG A 46 -39.97 19.53 40.89
N LEU A 47 -39.45 19.01 42.00
CA LEU A 47 -38.14 18.35 42.03
C LEU A 47 -38.19 17.00 41.33
N GLU A 48 -39.22 16.22 41.58
CA GLU A 48 -39.46 14.92 40.94
C GLU A 48 -39.62 15.09 39.42
N HIS A 49 -40.38 16.09 39.00
CA HIS A 49 -40.50 16.45 37.58
C HIS A 49 -39.16 16.91 36.98
N LYS A 50 -38.34 17.66 37.73
CA LYS A 50 -36.99 18.03 37.27
C LYS A 50 -36.09 16.80 37.13
N VAL A 51 -36.16 15.85 38.06
CA VAL A 51 -35.39 14.59 38.00
C VAL A 51 -35.81 13.78 36.78
N GLU A 52 -37.11 13.63 36.52
CA GLU A 52 -37.60 12.99 35.28
C GLU A 52 -37.07 13.67 34.01
N ILE A 53 -37.09 15.01 33.98
CA ILE A 53 -36.53 15.78 32.85
C ILE A 53 -35.02 15.51 32.70
N TYR A 54 -34.26 15.45 33.79
CA TYR A 54 -32.83 15.14 33.72
C TYR A 54 -32.56 13.70 33.29
N GLU A 55 -33.34 12.72 33.72
CA GLU A 55 -33.23 11.33 33.25
C GLU A 55 -33.53 11.20 31.75
N GLU A 56 -34.56 11.89 31.26
CA GLU A 56 -34.88 12.01 29.82
C GLU A 56 -33.71 12.61 29.03
N ILE A 57 -33.10 13.69 29.54
CA ILE A 57 -31.93 14.34 28.91
C ILE A 57 -30.75 13.36 28.87
N VAL A 58 -30.44 12.67 29.97
CA VAL A 58 -29.33 11.70 30.03
C VAL A 58 -29.55 10.57 29.04
N LYS A 59 -30.74 9.97 28.99
CA LYS A 59 -31.09 8.94 27.99
C LYS A 59 -30.91 9.44 26.56
N ARG A 60 -31.30 10.69 26.29
CA ARG A 60 -31.14 11.31 24.97
C ARG A 60 -29.66 11.50 24.61
N TRP A 61 -28.83 11.90 25.58
CA TRP A 61 -27.38 12.02 25.40
C TRP A 61 -26.70 10.68 25.19
N GLU A 62 -27.07 9.65 25.94
CA GLU A 62 -26.58 8.28 25.77
C GLU A 62 -26.89 7.76 24.36
N ASN A 63 -28.13 7.91 23.89
CA ASN A 63 -28.52 7.51 22.54
C ASN A 63 -27.74 8.25 21.46
N VAL A 64 -27.54 9.57 21.60
CA VAL A 64 -26.76 10.36 20.63
C VAL A 64 -25.30 9.92 20.63
N PHE A 65 -24.72 9.66 21.80
CA PHE A 65 -23.32 9.23 21.94
C PHE A 65 -23.09 7.83 21.34
N VAL A 66 -23.96 6.87 21.65
CA VAL A 66 -23.91 5.52 21.08
C VAL A 66 -24.04 5.58 19.55
N SER A 67 -24.97 6.38 19.01
CA SER A 67 -25.13 6.53 17.55
C SER A 67 -23.88 7.13 16.86
N LYS A 68 -23.13 8.00 17.55
CA LYS A 68 -21.87 8.57 17.03
C LYS A 68 -20.74 7.55 17.06
N LEU A 69 -20.65 6.75 18.12
CA LEU A 69 -19.69 5.65 18.24
C LEU A 69 -19.90 4.60 17.14
N GLU A 70 -21.15 4.21 16.88
CA GLU A 70 -21.49 3.29 15.79
C GLU A 70 -21.11 3.84 14.42
N LYS A 71 -21.33 5.15 14.18
CA LYS A 71 -20.90 5.82 12.95
C LYS A 71 -19.38 5.82 12.80
N LEU A 72 -18.64 6.07 13.89
CA LEU A 72 -17.17 6.02 13.93
C LEU A 72 -16.64 4.61 13.63
N ASP A 73 -17.20 3.57 14.26
CA ASP A 73 -16.84 2.17 14.00
C ASP A 73 -17.11 1.78 12.53
N LYS A 74 -18.23 2.24 11.97
CA LYS A 74 -18.57 2.02 10.56
C LYS A 74 -17.57 2.70 9.62
N VAL A 75 -17.17 3.94 9.90
CA VAL A 75 -16.16 4.66 9.11
C VAL A 75 -14.79 3.99 9.22
N GLN A 76 -14.42 3.51 10.41
CA GLN A 76 -13.18 2.75 10.60
C GLN A 76 -13.17 1.45 9.80
N LYS A 77 -14.25 0.66 9.84
CA LYS A 77 -14.36 -0.56 9.03
C LYS A 77 -14.31 -0.27 7.54
N GLN A 78 -14.97 0.80 7.09
CA GLN A 78 -14.91 1.22 5.69
C GLN A 78 -13.50 1.62 5.27
N SER A 79 -12.75 2.35 6.11
CA SER A 79 -11.37 2.72 5.80
C SER A 79 -10.45 1.50 5.75
N GLU A 80 -10.56 0.56 6.69
CA GLU A 80 -9.78 -0.69 6.67
C GLU A 80 -10.05 -1.51 5.42
N THR A 81 -11.32 -1.60 4.99
CA THR A 81 -11.71 -2.30 3.77
C THR A 81 -11.13 -1.61 2.53
N PHE A 82 -11.17 -0.28 2.49
CA PHE A 82 -10.58 0.52 1.42
C PHE A 82 -9.06 0.30 1.32
N PHE A 83 -8.34 0.36 2.45
CA PHE A 83 -6.89 0.12 2.49
C PHE A 83 -6.53 -1.28 2.00
N LYS A 84 -7.28 -2.31 2.40
CA LYS A 84 -7.09 -3.68 1.89
C LYS A 84 -7.32 -3.78 0.38
N SER A 85 -8.36 -3.13 -0.14
CA SER A 85 -8.61 -3.12 -1.60
C SER A 85 -7.52 -2.37 -2.38
N MET A 86 -6.99 -1.29 -1.82
CA MET A 86 -5.93 -0.50 -2.43
C MET A 86 -4.61 -1.28 -2.49
N GLN A 87 -4.26 -1.98 -1.39
CA GLN A 87 -3.10 -2.88 -1.38
C GLN A 87 -3.26 -4.03 -2.38
N ALA A 88 -4.44 -4.65 -2.45
CA ALA A 88 -4.70 -5.72 -3.42
C ALA A 88 -4.59 -5.23 -4.88
N ALA A 89 -5.11 -4.03 -5.18
CA ALA A 89 -4.99 -3.42 -6.51
C ALA A 89 -3.53 -3.12 -6.87
N GLN A 90 -2.73 -2.62 -5.92
CA GLN A 90 -1.31 -2.36 -6.12
C GLN A 90 -0.53 -3.65 -6.43
N VAL A 91 -0.78 -4.73 -5.67
CA VAL A 91 -0.14 -6.03 -5.92
C VAL A 91 -0.57 -6.62 -7.27
N GLN A 92 -1.84 -6.48 -7.65
CA GLN A 92 -2.30 -6.94 -8.96
C GLN A 92 -1.63 -6.19 -10.11
N GLU A 93 -1.41 -4.89 -9.97
CA GLU A 93 -0.74 -4.10 -11.01
C GLU A 93 0.73 -4.47 -11.14
N GLU A 94 1.41 -4.76 -10.03
CA GLU A 94 2.78 -5.26 -10.02
C GLU A 94 2.89 -6.64 -10.69
N ILE A 95 1.95 -7.55 -10.41
CA ILE A 95 1.86 -8.85 -11.09
C ILE A 95 1.60 -8.65 -12.59
N ARG A 96 0.71 -7.73 -12.96
CA ARG A 96 0.36 -7.43 -14.37
C ARG A 96 1.59 -6.92 -15.13
N LEU A 97 2.34 -5.99 -14.55
CA LEU A 97 3.56 -5.45 -15.12
C LEU A 97 4.62 -6.55 -15.27
N ASN A 98 4.88 -7.33 -14.22
CA ASN A 98 5.84 -8.44 -14.28
C ASN A 98 5.47 -9.47 -15.35
N LYS A 99 4.18 -9.79 -15.51
CA LYS A 99 3.72 -10.69 -16.57
C LYS A 99 3.97 -10.10 -17.95
N SER A 100 3.70 -8.81 -18.15
CA SER A 100 4.01 -8.11 -19.40
C SER A 100 5.51 -8.11 -19.71
N TYR A 101 6.38 -7.96 -18.70
CA TYR A 101 7.83 -8.06 -18.88
C TYR A 101 8.26 -9.46 -19.30
N ILE A 102 7.70 -10.50 -18.69
CA ILE A 102 7.97 -11.90 -19.06
C ILE A 102 7.54 -12.15 -20.51
N ASP A 103 6.34 -11.73 -20.91
CA ASP A 103 5.83 -11.90 -22.28
C ASP A 103 6.73 -11.21 -23.32
N ILE A 104 7.24 -10.01 -23.01
CA ILE A 104 8.19 -9.29 -23.87
C ILE A 104 9.51 -10.07 -23.97
N ILE A 105 10.04 -10.58 -22.85
CA ILE A 105 11.27 -11.37 -22.84
C ILE A 105 11.10 -12.65 -23.65
N ASP A 106 9.97 -13.35 -23.52
CA ASP A 106 9.71 -14.59 -24.25
C ASP A 106 9.48 -14.32 -25.73
N THR A 107 8.82 -13.23 -26.08
CA THR A 107 8.72 -12.76 -27.48
C THR A 107 10.11 -12.46 -28.05
N PHE A 108 10.96 -11.77 -27.30
CA PHE A 108 12.33 -11.46 -27.72
C PHE A 108 13.18 -12.72 -27.86
N LYS A 109 13.06 -13.69 -26.93
CA LYS A 109 13.69 -15.01 -27.03
C LYS A 109 13.20 -15.78 -28.26
N SER A 110 11.91 -15.74 -28.57
CA SER A 110 11.35 -16.38 -29.77
C SER A 110 11.82 -15.72 -31.06
N GLN A 111 11.98 -14.39 -31.07
CA GLN A 111 12.55 -13.66 -32.21
C GLN A 111 14.05 -13.92 -32.38
N MET A 112 14.76 -14.10 -31.27
CA MET A 112 16.17 -14.52 -31.22
C MET A 112 16.35 -16.03 -31.46
N ASN A 113 15.27 -16.80 -31.60
CA ASN A 113 15.36 -18.22 -31.87
C ASN A 113 16.05 -18.41 -33.23
N ASN A 114 17.27 -18.94 -33.18
CA ASN A 114 18.22 -19.09 -34.26
C ASN A 114 17.69 -19.80 -35.50
N GLN A 115 16.49 -20.39 -35.48
CA GLN A 115 15.90 -21.15 -36.60
C GLN A 115 15.86 -20.40 -37.93
N THR A 116 15.65 -19.07 -37.95
CA THR A 116 15.66 -18.30 -39.20
C THR A 116 17.08 -18.06 -39.73
N ILE A 117 18.06 -17.92 -38.83
CA ILE A 117 19.48 -17.74 -39.19
C ILE A 117 20.10 -19.10 -39.54
N GLU A 118 19.83 -20.14 -38.77
CA GLU A 118 20.24 -21.53 -39.01
C GLU A 118 19.67 -22.09 -40.30
N SER A 119 18.40 -21.80 -40.64
CA SER A 119 17.83 -22.19 -41.93
C SER A 119 18.48 -21.44 -43.11
N LYS A 120 18.77 -20.14 -42.95
CA LYS A 120 19.50 -19.37 -43.97
C LYS A 120 20.95 -19.85 -44.11
N PHE A 121 21.65 -20.13 -43.02
CA PHE A 121 23.01 -20.72 -43.05
C PHE A 121 23.00 -22.12 -43.65
N ALA A 122 21.99 -22.94 -43.35
CA ALA A 122 21.84 -24.25 -43.96
C ALA A 122 21.62 -24.13 -45.47
N GLU A 123 20.79 -23.17 -45.92
CA GLU A 123 20.55 -22.90 -47.33
C GLU A 123 21.82 -22.40 -48.05
N GLU A 124 22.58 -21.49 -47.44
CA GLU A 124 23.85 -21.02 -47.99
C GLU A 124 24.91 -22.12 -48.02
N ASN A 125 24.98 -22.98 -47.00
CA ASN A 125 25.89 -24.13 -46.99
C ASN A 125 25.57 -25.14 -48.11
N VAL A 126 24.30 -25.34 -48.45
CA VAL A 126 23.90 -26.16 -49.60
C VAL A 126 24.35 -25.52 -50.92
N LYS A 127 24.21 -24.19 -51.05
CA LYS A 127 24.67 -23.46 -52.24
C LYS A 127 26.20 -23.51 -52.40
N ILE A 128 26.96 -23.34 -51.31
CA ILE A 128 28.42 -23.45 -51.30
C ILE A 128 28.85 -24.85 -51.76
N LYS A 129 28.28 -25.90 -51.16
CA LYS A 129 28.60 -27.28 -51.52
C LYS A 129 28.29 -27.60 -52.99
N THR A 130 27.18 -27.07 -53.51
CA THR A 130 26.85 -27.20 -54.95
C THR A 130 27.88 -26.50 -55.85
N LEU A 131 28.43 -25.36 -55.42
CA LEU A 131 29.48 -24.66 -56.15
C LEU A 131 30.82 -25.40 -56.08
N GLU A 132 31.15 -25.98 -54.92
CA GLU A 132 32.33 -26.84 -54.74
C GLU A 132 32.28 -28.06 -55.67
N ASP A 133 31.14 -28.74 -55.76
CA ASP A 133 30.94 -29.88 -56.67
C ASP A 133 31.12 -29.46 -58.14
N LYS A 134 30.55 -28.31 -58.54
CA LYS A 134 30.74 -27.76 -59.90
C LYS A 134 32.19 -27.39 -60.18
N PHE A 135 32.91 -26.89 -59.19
CA PHE A 135 34.32 -26.55 -59.32
C PHE A 135 35.18 -27.82 -59.44
N ALA A 136 34.85 -28.87 -58.69
CA ALA A 136 35.47 -30.17 -58.80
C ALA A 136 35.23 -30.78 -60.19
N GLU A 137 34.01 -30.70 -60.72
CA GLU A 137 33.68 -31.14 -62.08
C GLU A 137 34.51 -30.40 -63.13
N LYS A 138 34.56 -29.06 -63.05
CA LYS A 138 35.40 -28.26 -63.95
C LYS A 138 36.88 -28.60 -63.84
N SER A 139 37.37 -28.89 -62.64
CA SER A 139 38.76 -29.30 -62.42
C SER A 139 39.08 -30.64 -63.08
N VAL A 140 38.14 -31.59 -63.08
CA VAL A 140 38.28 -32.87 -63.81
C VAL A 140 38.26 -32.63 -65.32
N ASN A 141 37.40 -31.75 -65.82
CA ASN A 141 37.37 -31.39 -67.24
C ASN A 141 38.68 -30.74 -67.69
N ILE A 142 39.25 -29.83 -66.88
CA ILE A 142 40.56 -29.22 -67.14
C ILE A 142 41.64 -30.31 -67.21
N ARG A 143 41.74 -31.21 -66.21
CA ARG A 143 42.71 -32.32 -66.24
C ARG A 143 42.54 -33.22 -67.46
N THR A 144 41.31 -33.44 -67.90
CA THR A 144 41.02 -34.23 -69.11
C THR A 144 41.53 -33.51 -70.37
N LEU A 145 41.33 -32.19 -70.45
CA LEU A 145 41.87 -31.37 -71.54
C LEU A 145 43.39 -31.33 -71.52
N GLU A 146 44.02 -31.18 -70.35
CA GLU A 146 45.47 -31.25 -70.17
C GLU A 146 46.03 -32.61 -70.64
N SER A 147 45.36 -33.72 -70.31
CA SER A 147 45.73 -35.06 -70.78
C SER A 147 45.62 -35.19 -72.30
N LYS A 148 44.54 -34.67 -72.91
CA LYS A 148 44.39 -34.64 -74.37
C LYS A 148 45.48 -33.79 -75.03
N PHE A 149 45.81 -32.65 -74.45
CA PHE A 149 46.89 -31.77 -74.94
C PHE A 149 48.26 -32.45 -74.85
N ALA A 150 48.52 -33.17 -73.75
CA ALA A 150 49.73 -33.98 -73.60
C ALA A 150 49.81 -35.09 -74.66
N GLN A 151 48.69 -35.76 -74.96
CA GLN A 151 48.63 -36.76 -76.05
C GLN A 151 48.94 -36.14 -77.41
N GLU A 152 48.39 -34.97 -77.72
CA GLU A 152 48.72 -34.27 -78.97
C GLU A 152 50.17 -33.81 -79.01
N SER A 153 50.74 -33.36 -77.89
CA SER A 153 52.16 -33.00 -77.78
C SER A 153 53.09 -34.19 -78.07
N VAL A 154 52.70 -35.40 -77.64
CA VAL A 154 53.45 -36.64 -77.98
C VAL A 154 53.36 -36.94 -79.47
N LYS A 155 52.17 -36.82 -80.08
CA LYS A 155 52.03 -37.01 -81.53
C LYS A 155 52.87 -36.01 -82.33
N ILE A 156 52.93 -34.76 -81.89
CA ILE A 156 53.78 -33.73 -82.48
C ILE A 156 55.26 -34.14 -82.40
N LYS A 157 55.74 -34.57 -81.23
CA LYS A 157 57.14 -35.07 -81.10
C LYS A 157 57.44 -36.24 -82.04
N ILE A 158 56.53 -37.21 -82.16
CA ILE A 158 56.72 -38.33 -83.10
C ILE A 158 56.78 -37.83 -84.55
N LEU A 159 55.98 -36.83 -84.91
CA LEU A 159 56.03 -36.21 -86.23
C LEU A 159 57.34 -35.43 -86.45
N GLU A 160 57.84 -34.73 -85.43
CA GLU A 160 59.14 -34.05 -85.46
C GLU A 160 60.29 -35.05 -85.68
N GLU A 161 60.30 -36.16 -84.94
CA GLU A 161 61.29 -37.25 -85.11
C GLU A 161 61.26 -37.85 -86.52
N LYS A 162 60.05 -38.12 -87.05
CA LYS A 162 59.89 -38.57 -88.44
C LYS A 162 60.40 -37.54 -89.44
N PHE A 163 60.19 -36.25 -89.18
CA PHE A 163 60.69 -35.18 -90.03
C PHE A 163 62.22 -35.09 -90.04
N GLU A 164 62.87 -35.28 -88.89
CA GLU A 164 64.32 -35.39 -88.79
C GLU A 164 64.85 -36.61 -89.57
N GLU A 165 64.17 -37.76 -89.47
CA GLU A 165 64.52 -38.95 -90.26
C GLU A 165 64.40 -38.70 -91.78
N PHE A 166 63.33 -38.04 -92.21
CA PHE A 166 63.19 -37.61 -93.60
C PHE A 166 64.27 -36.63 -94.01
N GLY A 167 64.61 -35.64 -93.18
CA GLY A 167 65.70 -34.70 -93.43
C GLY A 167 67.06 -35.40 -93.59
N ALA A 168 67.34 -36.43 -92.78
CA ALA A 168 68.54 -37.25 -92.91
C ALA A 168 68.56 -38.07 -94.21
N LYS A 169 67.42 -38.65 -94.63
CA LYS A 169 67.28 -39.33 -95.92
C LYS A 169 67.52 -38.38 -97.09
N THR A 170 66.98 -37.16 -97.03
CA THR A 170 67.19 -36.12 -98.05
C THR A 170 68.67 -35.75 -98.16
N LYS A 171 69.37 -35.51 -97.04
CA LYS A 171 70.82 -35.26 -97.04
C LYS A 171 71.65 -36.41 -97.61
N ASN A 172 71.22 -37.65 -97.39
CA ASN A 172 71.88 -38.84 -97.97
C ASN A 172 71.68 -38.88 -99.50
N LEU A 173 70.46 -38.66 -99.97
CA LEU A 173 70.16 -38.55 -101.40
C LEU A 173 70.95 -37.39 -102.05
N GLU A 174 71.05 -36.24 -101.39
CA GLU A 174 71.88 -35.11 -101.84
C GLU A 174 73.37 -35.50 -101.97
N ARG A 175 73.91 -36.28 -101.01
CA ARG A 175 75.28 -36.83 -101.12
C ARG A 175 75.44 -37.81 -102.28
N GLN A 176 74.47 -38.70 -102.49
CA GLN A 176 74.49 -39.63 -103.63
C GLN A 176 74.44 -38.90 -104.98
N VAL A 177 73.69 -37.80 -105.07
CA VAL A 177 73.68 -36.92 -106.25
C VAL A 177 75.02 -36.18 -106.42
N ALA A 178 75.63 -35.73 -105.32
CA ALA A 178 76.96 -35.11 -105.34
C ALA A 178 78.06 -36.10 -105.78
N ASP A 179 78.02 -37.35 -105.31
CA ASP A 179 78.96 -38.41 -105.70
C ASP A 179 78.78 -38.83 -107.17
N ASN A 180 77.54 -38.91 -107.67
CA ASN A 180 77.26 -39.11 -109.10
C ASN A 180 77.82 -37.96 -109.97
N ASN A 181 77.75 -36.71 -109.48
CA ASN A 181 78.36 -35.56 -110.14
C ASN A 181 79.90 -35.57 -110.05
N CYS A 182 80.48 -36.12 -108.98
CA CYS A 182 81.93 -36.29 -108.84
C CYS A 182 82.47 -37.37 -109.79
N TYR A 183 81.72 -38.46 -109.99
CA TYR A 183 82.04 -39.52 -110.97
C TYR A 183 82.02 -38.99 -112.42
N ARG A 184 81.08 -38.08 -112.74
CA ARG A 184 81.05 -37.37 -114.04
C ARG A 184 82.21 -36.38 -114.22
N LYS A 185 82.67 -35.71 -113.16
CA LYS A 185 83.79 -34.73 -113.23
C LYS A 185 85.18 -35.36 -113.36
N ALA A 186 85.39 -36.61 -112.92
CA ALA A 186 86.67 -37.30 -113.05
C ALA A 186 86.94 -37.89 -114.45
N THR A 187 85.91 -38.02 -115.30
CA THR A 187 86.03 -38.63 -116.64
C THR A 187 86.24 -37.60 -117.77
N ALA A 188 86.16 -36.28 -117.49
CA ALA A 188 86.19 -35.22 -118.50
C ALA A 188 87.40 -34.26 -118.37
N ARG A 189 88.62 -34.80 -118.35
CA ARG A 189 89.87 -34.08 -118.68
C ARG A 189 90.39 -34.63 -120.01
N GLY A 190 90.17 -33.91 -121.11
CA GLY A 190 90.65 -34.32 -122.44
C GLY A 190 90.07 -33.58 -123.64
N PHE A 191 90.32 -32.27 -123.71
CA PHE A 191 90.41 -31.38 -124.89
C PHE A 191 89.17 -30.96 -125.75
N LEU A 192 88.92 -29.63 -125.66
CA LEU A 192 88.57 -28.58 -126.66
C LEU A 192 87.39 -28.77 -127.64
N LEU A 193 86.38 -27.89 -127.56
CA LEU A 193 86.24 -26.66 -128.38
C LEU A 193 85.08 -25.77 -127.86
N ASP A 194 85.13 -24.51 -128.30
CA ASP A 194 84.47 -23.26 -127.87
C ASP A 194 83.01 -23.09 -128.38
N PRO A 195 82.33 -21.92 -128.32
CA PRO A 195 81.18 -21.65 -127.47
C PRO A 195 79.87 -21.30 -128.23
N ASP A 196 78.69 -21.72 -127.75
CA ASP A 196 77.52 -20.85 -127.55
C ASP A 196 76.25 -21.62 -127.10
N HIS A 197 75.49 -20.98 -126.19
CA HIS A 197 74.06 -21.20 -125.86
C HIS A 197 73.67 -22.24 -124.77
N THR A 198 73.71 -21.74 -123.54
CA THR A 198 72.65 -21.77 -122.50
C THR A 198 71.59 -22.90 -122.49
N GLY A 199 71.50 -23.62 -121.36
CA GLY A 199 70.21 -24.08 -120.80
C GLY A 199 70.09 -25.58 -120.51
N ASN A 200 70.57 -25.99 -119.33
CA ASN A 200 70.50 -27.36 -118.78
C ASN A 200 69.05 -27.77 -118.38
N PRO A 201 68.44 -28.86 -118.92
CA PRO A 201 67.06 -29.25 -118.58
C PRO A 201 66.89 -30.48 -117.66
N LEU A 202 67.94 -31.08 -117.08
CA LEU A 202 67.81 -32.37 -116.35
C LEU A 202 67.73 -32.28 -114.81
N VAL A 203 67.38 -31.11 -114.24
CA VAL A 203 67.13 -30.93 -112.79
C VAL A 203 65.67 -30.51 -112.51
N LYS A 204 64.74 -30.81 -113.43
CA LYS A 204 63.36 -30.29 -113.36
C LYS A 204 62.30 -31.27 -112.85
N ASN A 205 62.58 -32.57 -112.76
CA ASN A 205 61.51 -33.57 -112.55
C ASN A 205 61.52 -34.34 -111.21
N GLU A 206 62.48 -34.11 -110.30
CA GLU A 206 62.51 -34.77 -108.98
C GLU A 206 62.44 -33.80 -107.77
N CYS A 207 62.68 -32.50 -107.96
CA CYS A 207 62.60 -31.49 -106.87
C CYS A 207 61.25 -30.76 -106.74
N LEU A 208 60.35 -30.89 -107.72
CA LEU A 208 59.02 -30.25 -107.70
C LEU A 208 58.07 -30.78 -106.60
N PRO A 209 58.05 -32.08 -106.23
CA PRO A 209 57.19 -32.58 -105.16
C PRO A 209 57.67 -32.13 -103.77
N LEU A 210 58.98 -32.16 -103.52
CA LEU A 210 59.56 -31.84 -102.21
C LEU A 210 59.40 -30.35 -101.84
N GLY A 211 59.55 -29.45 -102.82
CA GLY A 211 59.29 -28.03 -102.65
C GLY A 211 57.81 -27.72 -102.36
N ARG A 212 56.87 -28.48 -102.94
CA ARG A 212 55.44 -28.37 -102.60
C ARG A 212 55.16 -28.87 -101.19
N TYR A 213 55.72 -30.01 -100.78
CA TYR A 213 55.55 -30.54 -99.41
C TYR A 213 56.13 -29.62 -98.33
N LEU A 214 57.28 -28.99 -98.58
CA LEU A 214 57.89 -28.03 -97.65
C LEU A 214 57.04 -26.75 -97.55
N SER A 215 56.57 -26.23 -98.67
CA SER A 215 55.66 -25.07 -98.68
C SER A 215 54.33 -25.38 -97.98
N GLU A 216 53.79 -26.60 -98.16
CA GLU A 216 52.56 -27.04 -97.50
C GLU A 216 52.74 -27.24 -95.98
N LYS A 217 53.93 -27.73 -95.56
CA LYS A 217 54.33 -27.79 -94.14
C LYS A 217 54.47 -26.41 -93.51
N GLU A 218 55.13 -25.47 -94.18
CA GLU A 218 55.27 -24.09 -93.71
C GLU A 218 53.90 -23.40 -93.59
N ASN A 219 53.00 -23.63 -94.55
CA ASN A 219 51.62 -23.13 -94.49
C ASN A 219 50.83 -23.74 -93.32
N LEU A 220 50.96 -25.05 -93.07
CA LEU A 220 50.33 -25.72 -91.93
C LEU A 220 50.87 -25.22 -90.59
N LEU A 221 52.19 -25.02 -90.47
CA LEU A 221 52.82 -24.48 -89.28
C LEU A 221 52.36 -23.04 -89.00
N HIS A 222 52.31 -22.22 -90.05
CA HIS A 222 51.76 -20.86 -89.95
C HIS A 222 50.28 -20.86 -89.51
N HIS A 223 49.48 -21.80 -90.01
CA HIS A 223 48.08 -21.94 -89.62
C HIS A 223 47.91 -22.39 -88.17
N ILE A 224 48.76 -23.30 -87.67
CA ILE A 224 48.77 -23.73 -86.26
C ILE A 224 49.14 -22.56 -85.35
N ASP A 225 50.19 -21.80 -85.70
CA ASP A 225 50.60 -20.61 -84.95
C ASP A 225 49.48 -19.56 -84.92
N GLN A 226 48.75 -19.40 -86.02
CA GLN A 226 47.61 -18.49 -86.10
C GLN A 226 46.45 -18.97 -85.22
N LEU A 227 46.10 -20.25 -85.25
CA LEU A 227 45.07 -20.83 -84.38
C LEU A 227 45.44 -20.75 -82.89
N GLN A 228 46.71 -20.89 -82.55
CA GLN A 228 47.20 -20.71 -81.17
C GLN A 228 47.02 -19.25 -80.72
N ARG A 229 47.46 -18.28 -81.53
CA ARG A 229 47.27 -16.85 -81.24
C ARG A 229 45.80 -16.49 -81.09
N ASP A 230 44.94 -16.95 -81.99
CA ASP A 230 43.50 -16.68 -81.93
C ASP A 230 42.84 -17.28 -80.68
N ASN A 231 43.29 -18.46 -80.23
CA ASN A 231 42.80 -19.10 -79.01
C ASN A 231 43.30 -18.39 -77.74
N GLU A 232 44.56 -17.96 -77.70
CA GLU A 232 45.11 -17.16 -76.62
C GLU A 232 44.41 -15.80 -76.50
N GLU A 233 44.13 -15.15 -77.63
CA GLU A 233 43.38 -13.89 -77.67
C GLU A 233 41.95 -14.09 -77.16
N LYS A 234 41.24 -15.13 -77.61
CA LYS A 234 39.90 -15.47 -77.09
C LYS A 234 39.91 -15.77 -75.59
N LEU A 235 40.91 -16.52 -75.11
CA LEU A 235 41.08 -16.82 -73.70
C LEU A 235 41.34 -15.54 -72.89
N HIS A 236 42.18 -14.64 -73.40
CA HIS A 236 42.49 -13.37 -72.77
C HIS A 236 41.26 -12.45 -72.68
N ILE A 237 40.49 -12.33 -73.77
CA ILE A 237 39.24 -11.56 -73.80
C ILE A 237 38.23 -12.12 -72.79
N LEU A 238 38.02 -13.45 -72.80
CA LEU A 238 37.08 -14.10 -71.88
C LEU A 238 37.50 -13.91 -70.42
N THR A 239 38.79 -14.07 -70.13
CA THR A 239 39.36 -13.88 -68.79
C THR A 239 39.19 -12.44 -68.31
N THR A 240 39.46 -11.46 -69.17
CA THR A 240 39.30 -10.03 -68.86
C THR A 240 37.83 -9.67 -68.60
N GLN A 241 36.91 -10.21 -69.40
CA GLN A 241 35.46 -10.03 -69.18
C GLN A 241 34.99 -10.66 -67.87
N LEU A 242 35.50 -11.83 -67.51
CA LEU A 242 35.22 -12.50 -66.24
C LEU A 242 35.71 -11.67 -65.05
N ILE A 243 36.96 -11.19 -65.09
CA ILE A 243 37.54 -10.35 -64.03
C ILE A 243 36.74 -9.06 -63.86
N SER A 244 36.37 -8.39 -64.95
CA SER A 244 35.56 -7.17 -64.90
C SER A 244 34.18 -7.40 -64.26
N ARG A 245 33.50 -8.51 -64.62
CA ARG A 245 32.21 -8.88 -64.02
C ARG A 245 32.34 -9.24 -62.54
N LEU A 246 33.39 -9.97 -62.15
CA LEU A 246 33.68 -10.30 -60.75
C LEU A 246 33.91 -9.04 -59.93
N SER A 247 34.77 -8.14 -60.40
CA SER A 247 35.03 -6.86 -59.73
C SER A 247 33.77 -6.02 -59.57
N THR A 248 32.90 -5.99 -60.58
CA THR A 248 31.60 -5.29 -60.50
C THR A 248 30.68 -5.93 -59.46
N PHE A 249 30.66 -7.27 -59.38
CA PHE A 249 29.85 -8.00 -58.41
C PHE A 249 30.34 -7.80 -56.98
N GLU A 250 31.66 -7.86 -56.76
CA GLU A 250 32.31 -7.55 -55.49
C GLU A 250 32.01 -6.13 -55.01
N GLY A 251 32.03 -5.15 -55.93
CA GLY A 251 31.64 -3.78 -55.64
C GLY A 251 30.19 -3.66 -55.16
N LYS A 252 29.25 -4.35 -55.83
CA LYS A 252 27.83 -4.38 -55.43
C LYS A 252 27.61 -5.06 -54.08
N ILE A 253 28.30 -6.17 -53.80
CA ILE A 253 28.25 -6.83 -52.49
C ILE A 253 28.73 -5.87 -51.41
N SER A 254 29.88 -5.22 -51.63
CA SER A 254 30.47 -4.29 -50.67
C SER A 254 29.56 -3.09 -50.40
N GLU A 255 28.93 -2.53 -51.43
CA GLU A 255 27.97 -1.44 -51.28
C GLU A 255 26.72 -1.88 -50.51
N ASN A 256 26.17 -3.07 -50.80
CA ASN A 256 25.00 -3.60 -50.11
C ASN A 256 25.31 -3.88 -48.62
N ASN A 257 26.49 -4.44 -48.33
CA ASN A 257 26.95 -4.64 -46.96
C ASN A 257 27.07 -3.31 -46.22
N ARG A 258 27.67 -2.29 -46.84
CA ARG A 258 27.78 -0.96 -46.22
C ARG A 258 26.41 -0.33 -45.95
N LYS A 259 25.45 -0.46 -46.88
CA LYS A 259 24.08 0.04 -46.70
C LYS A 259 23.37 -0.70 -45.55
N ASN A 260 23.51 -2.02 -45.47
CA ASN A 260 22.95 -2.82 -44.39
C ASN A 260 23.55 -2.45 -43.03
N GLU A 261 24.87 -2.32 -42.92
CA GLU A 261 25.55 -1.86 -41.69
C GLU A 261 25.06 -0.48 -41.27
N THR A 262 24.97 0.46 -42.20
CA THR A 262 24.47 1.82 -41.93
C THR A 262 23.03 1.80 -41.42
N LEU A 263 22.15 0.99 -42.02
CA LEU A 263 20.76 0.87 -41.60
C LEU A 263 20.63 0.22 -40.20
N ILE A 264 21.45 -0.79 -39.91
CA ILE A 264 21.48 -1.45 -38.60
C ILE A 264 21.93 -0.45 -37.53
N LEU A 265 23.02 0.28 -37.78
CA LEU A 265 23.53 1.29 -36.85
C LEU A 265 22.51 2.39 -36.58
N ALA A 266 21.88 2.94 -37.63
CA ALA A 266 20.85 3.96 -37.48
C ALA A 266 19.64 3.47 -36.65
N ASN A 267 19.23 2.20 -36.83
CA ASN A 267 18.16 1.62 -36.04
C ASN A 267 18.55 1.42 -34.56
N ILE A 268 19.79 1.01 -34.30
CA ILE A 268 20.31 0.85 -32.94
C ILE A 268 20.38 2.23 -32.25
N GLU A 269 20.93 3.23 -32.91
CA GLU A 269 21.03 4.60 -32.38
C GLU A 269 19.66 5.18 -32.05
N ARG A 270 18.67 5.05 -32.95
CA ARG A 270 17.29 5.48 -32.68
C ARG A 270 16.72 4.78 -31.45
N LYS A 271 16.89 3.45 -31.35
CA LYS A 271 16.38 2.69 -30.20
C LYS A 271 17.07 3.11 -28.90
N PHE A 272 18.37 3.38 -28.95
CA PHE A 272 19.13 3.85 -27.81
C PHE A 272 18.68 5.23 -27.34
N GLN A 273 18.39 6.15 -28.27
CA GLN A 273 17.82 7.45 -27.95
C GLN A 273 16.42 7.34 -27.32
N GLU A 274 15.54 6.50 -27.89
CA GLU A 274 14.20 6.22 -27.32
C GLU A 274 14.30 5.71 -25.88
N LEU A 275 15.22 4.76 -25.63
CA LEU A 275 15.47 4.24 -24.29
C LEU A 275 16.01 5.32 -23.34
N GLY A 276 16.90 6.19 -23.81
CA GLY A 276 17.43 7.31 -23.02
C GLY A 276 16.35 8.30 -22.59
N VAL A 277 15.43 8.65 -23.50
CA VAL A 277 14.28 9.52 -23.19
C VAL A 277 13.36 8.86 -22.16
N ASN A 278 13.02 7.58 -22.36
CA ASN A 278 12.18 6.84 -21.41
C ASN A 278 12.81 6.73 -20.02
N HIS A 279 14.13 6.48 -19.95
CA HIS A 279 14.85 6.45 -18.67
C HIS A 279 14.78 7.79 -17.95
N THR A 280 14.96 8.89 -18.69
CA THR A 280 14.88 10.25 -18.15
C THR A 280 13.49 10.56 -17.60
N LEU A 281 12.43 10.21 -18.34
CA LEU A 281 11.05 10.39 -17.90
C LEU A 281 10.76 9.58 -16.62
N LEU A 282 11.18 8.32 -16.60
CA LEU A 282 11.01 7.45 -15.43
C LEU A 282 11.76 7.99 -14.20
N GLN A 283 12.94 8.59 -14.40
CA GLN A 283 13.71 9.21 -13.33
C GLN A 283 13.02 10.47 -12.78
N GLN A 284 12.38 11.27 -13.64
CA GLN A 284 11.57 12.42 -13.24
C GLN A 284 10.34 11.98 -12.42
N GLU A 285 9.60 10.96 -12.88
CA GLU A 285 8.46 10.41 -12.16
C GLU A 285 8.84 9.87 -10.77
N ASN A 286 9.94 9.13 -10.69
CA ASN A 286 10.47 8.63 -9.41
C ASN A 286 10.85 9.77 -8.47
N THR A 287 11.40 10.87 -9.00
CA THR A 287 11.75 12.05 -8.21
C THR A 287 10.49 12.72 -7.65
N LEU A 288 9.46 12.91 -8.49
CA LEU A 288 8.18 13.46 -8.07
C LEU A 288 7.51 12.58 -7.01
N LEU A 289 7.57 11.26 -7.17
CA LEU A 289 6.99 10.31 -6.23
C LEU A 289 7.70 10.38 -4.87
N ARG A 290 9.03 10.50 -4.84
CA ARG A 290 9.80 10.70 -3.60
C ARG A 290 9.38 11.98 -2.86
N TYR A 291 9.17 13.08 -3.58
CA TYR A 291 8.67 14.32 -2.98
C TYR A 291 7.27 14.15 -2.37
N LYS A 292 6.37 13.44 -3.06
CA LYS A 292 5.02 13.15 -2.53
C LYS A 292 5.08 12.30 -1.26
N TYR A 293 5.92 11.27 -1.23
CA TYR A 293 6.08 10.43 -0.04
C TYR A 293 6.59 11.22 1.17
N ALA A 294 7.62 12.06 1.00
CA ALA A 294 8.15 12.89 2.08
C ALA A 294 7.09 13.86 2.66
N TYR A 295 6.26 14.44 1.78
CA TYR A 295 5.15 15.29 2.21
C TYR A 295 4.12 14.51 3.04
N LEU A 296 3.66 13.35 2.54
CA LEU A 296 2.72 12.49 3.25
C LEU A 296 3.24 12.05 4.63
N GLU A 297 4.52 11.70 4.72
CA GLU A 297 5.17 11.31 5.97
C GLU A 297 5.17 12.47 6.99
N SER A 298 5.43 13.70 6.52
CA SER A 298 5.35 14.90 7.38
C SER A 298 3.94 15.15 7.93
N GLU A 299 2.90 14.94 7.11
CA GLU A 299 1.51 15.17 7.53
C GLU A 299 1.05 14.09 8.53
N ILE A 300 1.46 12.84 8.33
CA ILE A 300 1.21 11.74 9.28
C ILE A 300 1.79 12.09 10.66
N ASN A 301 3.06 12.54 10.70
CA ASN A 301 3.71 12.93 11.96
C ASN A 301 2.97 14.09 12.65
N ARG A 302 2.48 15.07 11.88
CA ARG A 302 1.69 16.20 12.42
C ARG A 302 0.37 15.72 13.04
N LEU A 303 -0.32 14.82 12.37
CA LEU A 303 -1.58 14.25 12.85
C LEU A 303 -1.37 13.41 14.12
N GLN A 304 -0.34 12.58 14.16
CA GLN A 304 0.00 11.77 15.33
C GLN A 304 0.28 12.64 16.56
N ASN A 305 1.07 13.72 16.40
CA ASN A 305 1.34 14.67 17.48
C ASN A 305 0.05 15.35 17.99
N THR A 306 -0.85 15.71 17.09
CA THR A 306 -2.13 16.34 17.43
C THR A 306 -3.04 15.37 18.19
N THR A 307 -3.11 14.12 17.75
CA THR A 307 -3.87 13.05 18.42
C THR A 307 -3.31 12.77 19.82
N ALA A 308 -1.98 12.68 19.96
CA ALA A 308 -1.34 12.48 21.27
C ALA A 308 -1.66 13.63 22.25
N LYS A 309 -1.56 14.89 21.78
CA LYS A 309 -1.92 16.06 22.58
C LYS A 309 -3.40 16.05 22.99
N THR A 310 -4.29 15.70 22.06
CA THR A 310 -5.73 15.64 22.32
C THR A 310 -6.06 14.53 23.33
N SER A 311 -5.44 13.36 23.20
CA SER A 311 -5.60 12.25 24.14
C SER A 311 -5.20 12.63 25.57
N LYS A 312 -4.12 13.41 25.72
CA LYS A 312 -3.69 13.93 27.02
C LYS A 312 -4.74 14.88 27.61
N ASN A 313 -5.21 15.85 26.83
CA ASN A 313 -6.24 16.81 27.26
C ASN A 313 -7.55 16.11 27.65
N VAL A 314 -7.96 15.07 26.90
CA VAL A 314 -9.17 14.28 27.22
C VAL A 314 -8.99 13.55 28.57
N SER A 315 -7.80 13.01 28.83
CA SER A 315 -7.50 12.34 30.10
C SER A 315 -7.55 13.31 31.28
N GLU A 316 -6.97 14.51 31.12
CA GLU A 316 -7.04 15.58 32.14
C GLU A 316 -8.48 16.04 32.38
N LEU A 317 -9.28 16.21 31.31
CA LEU A 317 -10.69 16.57 31.41
C LEU A 317 -11.50 15.48 32.14
N HIS A 318 -11.18 14.20 31.90
CA HIS A 318 -11.83 13.09 32.59
C HIS A 318 -11.54 13.11 34.10
N GLN A 319 -10.28 13.37 34.49
CA GLN A 319 -9.89 13.50 35.89
C GLN A 319 -10.61 14.67 36.59
N LEU A 320 -10.73 15.82 35.91
CA LEU A 320 -11.47 16.97 36.44
C LEU A 320 -12.95 16.66 36.69
N LYS A 321 -13.61 15.97 35.76
CA LYS A 321 -15.02 15.57 35.93
C LYS A 321 -15.24 14.58 37.06
N ILE A 322 -14.30 13.63 37.26
CA ILE A 322 -14.36 12.70 38.39
C ILE A 322 -14.22 13.46 39.72
N PHE A 323 -13.29 14.41 39.79
CA PHE A 323 -13.10 15.22 40.99
C PHE A 323 -14.37 16.03 41.33
N GLU A 324 -14.99 16.67 40.34
CA GLU A 324 -16.23 17.42 40.50
C GLU A 324 -17.38 16.52 41.02
N ALA A 325 -17.57 15.36 40.40
CA ALA A 325 -18.60 14.40 40.81
C ALA A 325 -18.38 13.85 42.24
N LEU A 326 -17.11 13.64 42.64
CA LEU A 326 -16.77 13.20 43.99
C LEU A 326 -16.94 14.32 45.04
N SER A 327 -16.73 15.57 44.65
CA SER A 327 -16.91 16.73 45.53
C SER A 327 -18.38 16.94 45.90
N MET A 328 -19.32 16.74 44.98
CA MET A 328 -20.76 16.93 45.24
C MET A 328 -21.36 15.94 46.25
N LYS A 329 -20.67 14.83 46.57
CA LYS A 329 -21.20 13.78 47.46
C LYS A 329 -20.91 14.01 48.94
N ARG A 330 -20.21 15.10 49.32
CA ARG A 330 -19.75 15.35 50.70
C ARG A 330 -20.49 16.43 51.49
N ASP A 331 -21.45 17.14 50.89
CA ASP A 331 -22.08 18.33 51.51
C ASP A 331 -23.49 18.11 52.07
N ILE A 332 -23.99 16.87 52.14
CA ILE A 332 -25.32 16.60 52.70
C ILE A 332 -25.16 16.06 54.12
N VAL A 333 -25.69 16.79 55.10
CA VAL A 333 -25.78 16.38 56.50
C VAL A 333 -27.24 16.42 56.92
N ALA A 334 -27.79 15.30 57.36
CA ALA A 334 -29.17 15.22 57.81
C ALA A 334 -29.37 14.04 58.77
N PHE A 335 -30.09 14.25 59.86
CA PHE A 335 -30.48 13.19 60.77
C PHE A 335 -31.93 13.33 61.22
N SER A 336 -32.51 12.19 61.60
CA SER A 336 -33.80 12.11 62.26
C SER A 336 -33.78 10.91 63.20
N ALA A 337 -34.04 11.18 64.47
CA ALA A 337 -33.97 10.22 65.55
C ALA A 337 -35.22 10.33 66.43
N TYR A 338 -35.52 9.25 67.14
CA TYR A 338 -36.63 9.18 68.06
C TYR A 338 -36.23 8.43 69.32
N ARG A 339 -37.02 8.62 70.37
CA ARG A 339 -36.82 7.90 71.61
C ARG A 339 -37.73 6.68 71.70
N SER A 340 -37.18 5.53 72.11
CA SER A 340 -37.93 4.27 72.18
C SER A 340 -38.78 4.12 73.46
N ASP A 341 -38.28 4.61 74.59
CA ASP A 341 -38.91 4.51 75.92
C ASP A 341 -38.81 5.85 76.68
N ASN A 342 -39.45 5.97 77.84
CA ASN A 342 -39.40 7.20 78.63
C ASN A 342 -37.96 7.58 79.08
N GLN A 343 -37.69 8.89 79.22
CA GLN A 343 -36.51 9.41 79.93
C GLN A 343 -36.93 10.41 80.99
N THR A 344 -36.50 10.21 82.23
CA THR A 344 -36.58 11.26 83.24
C THR A 344 -35.25 11.96 83.34
N LEU A 345 -35.20 13.26 83.01
CA LEU A 345 -34.02 14.07 83.31
C LEU A 345 -33.91 14.25 84.82
N THR A 346 -32.78 13.79 85.35
CA THR A 346 -32.37 14.00 86.74
C THR A 346 -31.35 15.14 86.81
N SER A 347 -30.97 15.56 88.03
CA SER A 347 -29.93 16.58 88.23
C SER A 347 -28.56 16.24 87.63
N LYS A 348 -28.32 14.97 87.26
CA LYS A 348 -27.08 14.50 86.61
C LYS A 348 -27.13 14.57 85.08
N GLU A 349 -28.32 14.54 84.48
CA GLU A 349 -28.49 14.54 83.03
C GLU A 349 -28.85 15.94 82.55
N LYS A 350 -28.17 16.43 81.51
CA LYS A 350 -28.37 17.79 80.99
C LYS A 350 -29.30 17.84 79.77
N HIS A 351 -29.50 16.71 79.10
CA HIS A 351 -30.21 16.60 77.83
C HIS A 351 -30.75 15.20 77.57
N PHE A 352 -31.76 15.13 76.70
CA PHE A 352 -32.42 13.89 76.29
C PHE A 352 -31.61 13.14 75.24
N LYS A 353 -31.76 11.81 75.23
CA LYS A 353 -31.18 10.92 74.21
C LYS A 353 -32.29 10.36 73.34
N PHE A 354 -32.19 10.54 72.03
CA PHE A 354 -33.08 9.91 71.05
C PHE A 354 -32.32 8.70 70.49
N ASP A 355 -32.53 7.55 71.11
CA ASP A 355 -31.68 6.37 71.03
C ASP A 355 -31.86 5.55 69.74
N LYS A 356 -32.90 5.84 68.95
CA LYS A 356 -33.18 5.18 67.67
C LYS A 356 -33.08 6.16 66.51
N ILE A 357 -32.48 5.71 65.41
CA ILE A 357 -32.20 6.51 64.22
C ILE A 357 -33.10 6.05 63.08
N TRP A 358 -33.77 7.00 62.41
CA TRP A 358 -34.32 6.80 61.07
C TRP A 358 -33.31 7.16 59.98
N THR A 359 -32.67 8.33 60.11
CA THR A 359 -31.72 8.87 59.13
C THR A 359 -30.52 9.44 59.86
N ASN A 360 -29.31 9.24 59.34
CA ASN A 360 -28.08 9.85 59.86
C ASN A 360 -27.03 10.05 58.75
N ILE A 361 -27.41 10.77 57.70
CA ILE A 361 -26.53 11.11 56.57
C ILE A 361 -25.45 12.06 57.09
N GLY A 362 -24.19 11.70 56.86
CA GLY A 362 -23.03 12.40 57.41
C GLY A 362 -22.59 11.91 58.80
N ASN A 363 -23.31 10.95 59.40
CA ASN A 363 -23.00 10.37 60.73
C ASN A 363 -22.75 11.44 61.81
N ALA A 364 -23.51 12.54 61.76
CA ALA A 364 -23.32 13.70 62.61
C ALA A 364 -24.10 13.61 63.94
N TYR A 365 -25.09 12.72 64.05
CA TYR A 365 -25.82 12.45 65.28
C TYR A 365 -25.34 11.17 65.96
N ASP A 366 -25.08 11.23 67.26
CA ASP A 366 -24.76 10.07 68.09
C ASP A 366 -25.93 9.72 69.02
N PRO A 367 -26.59 8.56 68.84
CA PRO A 367 -27.75 8.15 69.64
C PRO A 367 -27.38 7.74 71.07
N ALA A 368 -26.13 7.37 71.33
CA ALA A 368 -25.67 6.99 72.66
C ALA A 368 -25.51 8.20 73.59
N THR A 369 -25.13 9.34 73.01
CA THR A 369 -24.98 10.61 73.72
C THR A 369 -26.18 11.52 73.57
N GLY A 370 -26.96 11.42 72.48
CA GLY A 370 -28.07 12.31 72.18
C GLY A 370 -27.65 13.62 71.49
N ILE A 371 -26.41 13.69 71.00
CA ILE A 371 -25.77 14.93 70.54
C ILE A 371 -25.55 14.87 69.03
N PHE A 372 -25.90 15.97 68.36
CA PHE A 372 -25.48 16.25 66.99
C PHE A 372 -24.20 17.10 67.00
N ILE A 373 -23.20 16.73 66.19
CA ILE A 373 -21.95 17.47 66.03
C ILE A 373 -21.86 17.95 64.57
N ALA A 374 -21.77 19.25 64.36
CA ALA A 374 -21.66 19.81 63.02
C ALA A 374 -20.33 19.37 62.35
N SER A 375 -20.42 18.61 61.25
CA SER A 375 -19.25 18.12 60.50
C SER A 375 -18.57 19.21 59.65
N GLN A 376 -19.34 20.23 59.26
CA GLN A 376 -18.91 21.37 58.45
C GLN A 376 -19.63 22.66 58.88
N PRO A 377 -19.03 23.85 58.67
CA PRO A 377 -19.70 25.11 58.91
C PRO A 377 -20.87 25.28 57.93
N GLY A 378 -21.95 25.91 58.39
CA GLY A 378 -23.11 26.16 57.54
C GLY A 378 -24.37 26.48 58.32
N VAL A 379 -25.46 26.69 57.58
CA VAL A 379 -26.77 26.99 58.15
C VAL A 379 -27.56 25.70 58.32
N TYR A 380 -27.94 25.37 59.55
CA TYR A 380 -28.67 24.14 59.90
C TYR A 380 -30.06 24.46 60.42
N HIS A 381 -31.02 23.59 60.10
CA HIS A 381 -32.34 23.57 60.75
C HIS A 381 -32.42 22.42 61.73
N PHE A 382 -33.00 22.66 62.91
CA PHE A 382 -33.30 21.64 63.90
C PHE A 382 -34.76 21.72 64.33
N SER A 383 -35.36 20.56 64.56
CA SER A 383 -36.73 20.40 65.04
C SER A 383 -36.79 19.30 66.08
N ALA A 384 -37.48 19.54 67.19
CA ALA A 384 -37.74 18.50 68.18
C ALA A 384 -39.21 18.52 68.60
N VAL A 385 -39.76 17.33 68.80
CA VAL A 385 -41.07 17.07 69.40
C VAL A 385 -40.83 16.28 70.67
N ALA A 386 -41.37 16.74 71.79
CA ALA A 386 -41.22 16.11 73.09
C ALA A 386 -42.57 16.00 73.77
N LEU A 387 -43.03 14.78 74.01
CA LEU A 387 -44.22 14.51 74.80
C LEU A 387 -43.83 14.36 76.27
N SER A 388 -44.54 15.02 77.19
CA SER A 388 -44.37 14.84 78.63
C SER A 388 -45.32 13.77 79.16
N GLU A 389 -44.88 12.89 80.07
CA GLU A 389 -45.74 11.85 80.67
C GLU A 389 -46.73 12.41 81.72
N ASN A 390 -46.32 13.41 82.52
CA ASN A 390 -47.12 13.99 83.61
C ASN A 390 -46.75 15.47 83.83
N ALA A 391 -47.30 16.38 83.03
CA ALA A 391 -46.82 17.78 83.01
C ALA A 391 -47.44 18.70 84.09
N ALA A 392 -46.99 18.67 85.34
CA ALA A 392 -47.30 19.78 86.28
C ALA A 392 -46.79 21.14 85.72
N THR A 393 -45.54 21.17 85.25
CA THR A 393 -44.92 22.24 84.45
C THR A 393 -43.62 21.68 83.86
N GLY A 394 -43.37 21.90 82.57
CA GLY A 394 -42.18 21.39 81.90
C GLY A 394 -41.67 22.30 80.79
N TYR A 395 -40.35 22.39 80.66
CA TYR A 395 -39.71 23.22 79.64
C TYR A 395 -38.70 22.39 78.87
N ILE A 396 -38.80 22.38 77.54
CA ILE A 396 -37.78 21.82 76.64
C ILE A 396 -37.07 22.96 75.92
N TYR A 397 -35.81 22.79 75.57
CA TYR A 397 -35.05 23.80 74.84
C TYR A 397 -33.93 23.14 74.04
N LEU A 398 -33.51 23.80 72.97
CA LEU A 398 -32.31 23.38 72.26
C LEU A 398 -31.08 23.89 73.01
N LEU A 399 -30.02 23.09 73.04
CA LEU A 399 -28.71 23.46 73.55
C LEU A 399 -27.75 23.59 72.36
N HIS A 400 -27.00 24.69 72.31
CA HIS A 400 -25.87 24.88 71.39
C HIS A 400 -24.61 25.11 72.22
N ASN A 401 -23.66 24.18 72.16
CA ASN A 401 -22.46 24.16 73.02
C ASN A 401 -22.82 24.44 74.48
N ILE A 402 -23.83 23.73 75.02
CA ILE A 402 -24.42 23.89 76.36
C ILE A 402 -25.21 25.18 76.65
N THR A 403 -25.25 26.13 75.72
CA THR A 403 -26.03 27.37 75.88
C THR A 403 -27.46 27.16 75.42
N ARG A 404 -28.43 27.57 76.22
CA ARG A 404 -29.86 27.46 75.87
C ARG A 404 -30.20 28.35 74.68
N LYS A 405 -30.92 27.78 73.73
CA LYS A 405 -31.55 28.40 72.55
C LYS A 405 -33.08 28.29 72.70
N PRO A 406 -33.90 28.76 71.73
CA PRO A 406 -35.34 28.71 71.85
C PRO A 406 -35.88 27.33 72.22
N GLY A 407 -36.99 27.33 72.97
CA GLY A 407 -37.58 26.15 73.57
C GLY A 407 -39.08 26.32 73.74
N SER A 408 -39.73 25.27 74.24
CA SER A 408 -41.18 25.21 74.43
C SER A 408 -41.51 24.97 75.89
N TRP A 409 -42.48 25.72 76.39
CA TRP A 409 -43.02 25.61 77.75
C TRP A 409 -44.39 24.94 77.70
N VAL A 410 -44.58 23.91 78.51
CA VAL A 410 -45.83 23.14 78.61
C VAL A 410 -46.27 23.04 80.07
N THR A 411 -47.57 23.13 80.33
CA THR A 411 -48.15 23.01 81.67
C THR A 411 -49.56 22.42 81.60
N GLY A 412 -50.00 21.78 82.67
CA GLY A 412 -51.33 21.20 82.83
C GLY A 412 -51.35 19.68 82.77
N ASP A 413 -52.45 19.08 83.21
CA ASP A 413 -52.51 17.65 83.49
C ASP A 413 -52.40 16.75 82.24
N GLY A 414 -51.88 15.54 82.47
CA GLY A 414 -51.71 14.49 81.46
C GLY A 414 -50.56 14.75 80.49
N PHE A 415 -50.68 14.15 79.31
CA PHE A 415 -49.66 14.25 78.26
C PHE A 415 -49.69 15.63 77.58
N LYS A 416 -48.52 16.28 77.48
CA LYS A 416 -48.36 17.58 76.80
C LYS A 416 -47.20 17.56 75.84
N THR A 417 -47.41 18.05 74.63
CA THR A 417 -46.38 18.11 73.58
C THR A 417 -45.72 19.47 73.55
N GLY A 418 -44.41 19.51 73.77
CA GLY A 418 -43.58 20.67 73.46
C GLY A 418 -42.92 20.47 72.09
N THR A 419 -42.82 21.54 71.31
CA THR A 419 -42.14 21.53 70.02
C THR A 419 -41.20 22.71 69.89
N LEU A 420 -40.01 22.50 69.33
CA LEU A 420 -39.10 23.58 68.98
C LEU A 420 -38.64 23.44 67.53
N ASN A 421 -38.39 24.58 66.88
CA ASN A 421 -37.80 24.66 65.55
C ASN A 421 -36.85 25.85 65.52
N VAL A 422 -35.66 25.68 64.96
CA VAL A 422 -34.65 26.74 64.94
C VAL A 422 -33.70 26.56 63.77
N VAL A 423 -33.31 27.69 63.17
CA VAL A 423 -32.23 27.76 62.18
C VAL A 423 -31.01 28.39 62.85
N LEU A 424 -29.87 27.72 62.80
CA LEU A 424 -28.61 28.16 63.41
C LEU A 424 -27.48 28.12 62.39
N ASN A 425 -26.62 29.14 62.39
CA ASN A 425 -25.34 29.07 61.71
C ASN A 425 -24.34 28.40 62.66
N LEU A 426 -23.82 27.24 62.27
CA LEU A 426 -22.91 26.43 63.09
C LEU A 426 -21.50 26.45 62.52
N GLN A 427 -20.52 26.31 63.39
CA GLN A 427 -19.15 26.00 63.01
C GLN A 427 -18.89 24.50 63.12
N LYS A 428 -17.88 24.01 62.41
CA LYS A 428 -17.45 22.62 62.55
C LYS A 428 -17.09 22.31 64.00
N GLY A 429 -17.67 21.25 64.55
CA GLY A 429 -17.49 20.81 65.93
C GLY A 429 -18.51 21.38 66.92
N ASP A 430 -19.40 22.27 66.49
CA ASP A 430 -20.50 22.75 67.35
C ASP A 430 -21.46 21.59 67.69
N GLU A 431 -21.85 21.52 68.96
CA GLU A 431 -22.73 20.49 69.51
C GLU A 431 -24.16 21.01 69.68
N ILE A 432 -25.13 20.22 69.26
CA ILE A 432 -26.55 20.47 69.41
C ILE A 432 -27.23 19.30 70.12
N SER A 433 -28.02 19.59 71.16
CA SER A 433 -28.85 18.60 71.85
C SER A 433 -30.16 19.21 72.36
N VAL A 434 -31.10 18.37 72.83
CA VAL A 434 -32.37 18.83 73.41
C VAL A 434 -32.30 18.71 74.92
N GLY A 435 -32.30 19.84 75.61
CA GLY A 435 -32.37 19.93 77.06
C GLY A 435 -33.80 20.05 77.57
N GLY A 436 -33.96 19.84 78.88
CA GLY A 436 -35.23 20.04 79.56
C GLY A 436 -35.07 20.52 81.00
N SER A 437 -36.16 20.99 81.60
CA SER A 437 -36.24 21.22 83.05
C SER A 437 -36.03 19.91 83.82
N SER A 438 -35.50 19.98 85.03
CA SER A 438 -35.41 18.83 85.93
C SER A 438 -36.31 19.09 87.15
N PRO A 439 -37.18 18.14 87.54
CA PRO A 439 -37.49 16.89 86.85
C PRO A 439 -38.39 17.12 85.63
N TYR A 440 -38.13 16.40 84.53
CA TYR A 440 -39.04 16.29 83.38
C TYR A 440 -38.92 14.89 82.80
N THR A 441 -40.06 14.22 82.61
CA THR A 441 -40.11 12.91 81.97
C THR A 441 -40.60 13.05 80.54
N LEU A 442 -39.66 12.87 79.61
CA LEU A 442 -39.95 12.71 78.19
C LEU A 442 -40.59 11.33 77.99
N TYR A 443 -41.82 11.32 77.50
CA TYR A 443 -42.57 10.12 77.18
C TYR A 443 -42.31 9.67 75.75
N SER A 444 -42.12 8.38 75.57
CA SER A 444 -42.20 7.71 74.28
C SER A 444 -42.42 6.21 74.50
N ASP A 445 -43.06 5.56 73.55
CA ASP A 445 -43.31 4.12 73.55
C ASP A 445 -43.27 3.60 72.10
N THR A 446 -43.89 2.43 71.86
CA THR A 446 -43.99 1.82 70.53
C THR A 446 -44.64 2.71 69.46
N TYR A 447 -45.38 3.76 69.84
CA TYR A 447 -46.01 4.72 68.93
C TYR A 447 -45.15 5.96 68.63
N ILE A 448 -43.97 6.08 69.24
CA ILE A 448 -42.94 7.07 68.89
C ILE A 448 -43.44 8.52 69.02
N PHE A 449 -43.57 8.99 70.26
CA PHE A 449 -44.12 10.32 70.54
C PHE A 449 -43.07 11.44 70.56
N SER A 450 -41.81 11.10 70.79
CA SER A 450 -40.73 12.08 70.96
C SER A 450 -39.63 11.91 69.92
N THR A 451 -39.36 12.96 69.15
CA THR A 451 -38.46 12.97 67.99
C THR A 451 -37.52 14.17 67.99
N PHE A 452 -36.37 14.01 67.35
CA PHE A 452 -35.39 15.07 67.13
C PHE A 452 -34.74 14.90 65.75
N SER A 453 -34.80 15.96 64.95
CA SER A 453 -34.30 15.95 63.57
C SER A 453 -33.54 17.23 63.26
N GLY A 454 -32.63 17.17 62.29
CA GLY A 454 -31.97 18.34 61.76
C GLY A 454 -31.20 18.07 60.48
N TYR A 455 -30.93 19.12 59.71
CA TYR A 455 -30.22 19.03 58.44
C TYR A 455 -29.51 20.33 58.07
N LEU A 456 -28.45 20.20 57.26
CA LEU A 456 -27.73 21.30 56.64
C LEU A 456 -28.55 21.87 55.48
N ILE A 457 -28.72 23.19 55.47
CA ILE A 457 -29.41 23.95 54.42
C ILE A 457 -28.42 24.44 53.35
N SER A 458 -27.31 25.04 53.78
CA SER A 458 -26.32 25.69 52.91
C SER A 458 -24.98 25.91 53.59
#